data_AF-V7HCS6-F1
#
_entry.id   AF-V7HCS6-F1
#
_cell.length_a   1.000
_cell.length_b   1.000
_cell.length_c   1.000
_cell.angle_alpha   90.00
_cell.angle_beta   90.00
_cell.angle_gamma   90.00
#
_symmetry.space_group_name_H-M   'P 1'
#
loop_
_entity.id
_entity.type
_entity.pdbx_description
1 polymer ?
#
loop_
_entity_poly.entity_id
_entity_poly.type
_entity_poly.pdbx_seq_one_letter_code
_entity_poly.pdbx_strand_id
1 'polypeptide(L)'
;MLIFSRRTLQSVIDTVSGHTPDSQLRSLINAVEKPNKNGIPGVWELYLLAGHILAHNAKVEPTLANGKKPDILLPEHLIYADVKAISDDQAHHDYPIEFFIETFSDQILRRLPVMGNFQVDFGSRKASIDGQLVSVPVLPPKADIAQITKQIALDLRLQGGDFKRPFEYLIVFDGVPTKISFTPGRHDFPTLGWNSAHFTTHRRHDREVDSVAKSALDGARPQLESSPEGSLRGVYLCDGGTELWTKGAAHKTFPIHDIVRRYIASSSWLDFVVLFSVEQERDPTDRMAPSLRSRRATYRVSHSVMARDEAIRDKVYRLVREALAKLDSPLQNIESAYLNRMNTATSIGFRGGWTTMGDDKFRIPARSLGEILAGGNARSILDGDEDRLWISERLAQCHRDGRMIVKTELVSGRPSDDDWIDITFGPKDAAVSPLELPASKKKDPS
;
A
#
# COMPACT_ATOMS: atom_id res chain seq x y z
N MET A 1 1.48 -2.89 7.98
CA MET A 1 2.05 -1.52 7.84
C MET A 1 1.10 -0.64 7.02
N LEU A 2 1.00 0.66 7.28
CA LEU A 2 0.09 1.62 6.60
C LEU A 2 0.73 2.27 5.36
N ILE A 3 -0.04 3.01 4.55
CA ILE A 3 0.48 3.80 3.40
C ILE A 3 1.69 4.65 3.82
N PHE A 4 1.62 5.21 5.03
CA PHE A 4 2.66 5.99 5.67
C PHE A 4 3.23 5.26 6.88
N SER A 5 4.41 5.68 7.33
CA SER A 5 5.01 5.20 8.58
C SER A 5 4.15 5.56 9.79
N ARG A 6 4.25 4.80 10.89
CA ARG A 6 3.61 5.17 12.15
C ARG A 6 4.10 6.53 12.64
N ARG A 7 5.38 6.86 12.46
CA ARG A 7 5.93 8.16 12.84
C ARG A 7 5.30 9.32 12.05
N THR A 8 5.13 9.15 10.74
CA THR A 8 4.44 10.13 9.90
C THR A 8 2.98 10.29 10.33
N LEU A 9 2.27 9.19 10.58
CA LEU A 9 0.88 9.26 11.04
C LEU A 9 0.75 9.93 12.41
N GLN A 10 1.67 9.65 13.34
CA GLN A 10 1.69 10.35 14.62
C GLN A 10 1.90 11.86 14.43
N SER A 11 2.87 12.25 13.59
CA SER A 11 3.09 13.68 13.27
C SER A 11 1.86 14.35 12.65
N VAL A 12 1.11 13.63 11.82
CA VAL A 12 -0.15 14.09 11.23
C VAL A 12 -1.24 14.23 12.31
N ILE A 13 -1.37 13.24 13.20
CA ILE A 13 -2.30 13.28 14.35
C ILE A 13 -1.98 14.46 15.26
N ASP A 14 -0.71 14.67 15.58
CA ASP A 14 -0.24 15.79 16.42
C ASP A 14 -0.56 17.15 15.78
N THR A 15 -0.50 17.23 14.45
CA THR A 15 -0.87 18.43 13.69
C THR A 15 -2.37 18.70 13.72
N VAL A 16 -3.19 17.66 13.62
CA VAL A 16 -4.66 17.78 13.70
C VAL A 16 -5.12 18.02 15.14
N SER A 17 -4.32 17.61 16.12
CA SER A 17 -4.56 17.87 17.54
C SER A 17 -4.71 19.37 17.81
N GLY A 18 -5.79 19.76 18.50
CA GLY A 18 -6.13 21.16 18.74
C GLY A 18 -7.03 21.80 17.68
N HIS A 19 -7.24 21.15 16.53
CA HIS A 19 -8.20 21.61 15.51
C HIS A 19 -9.52 20.82 15.51
N THR A 20 -9.56 19.68 16.22
CA THR A 20 -10.71 18.77 16.32
C THR A 20 -10.91 18.32 17.78
N PRO A 21 -12.15 18.12 18.25
CA PRO A 21 -12.45 17.50 19.54
C PRO A 21 -11.75 16.14 19.76
N ASP A 22 -11.22 15.94 20.97
CA ASP A 22 -10.52 14.70 21.36
C ASP A 22 -11.30 13.40 21.08
N SER A 23 -12.62 13.42 21.25
CA SER A 23 -13.47 12.25 21.01
C SER A 23 -13.49 11.82 19.53
N GLN A 24 -13.48 12.79 18.62
CA GLN A 24 -13.44 12.56 17.18
C GLN A 24 -12.05 12.13 16.74
N LEU A 25 -11.00 12.79 17.23
CA LEU A 25 -9.62 12.40 16.95
C LEU A 25 -9.34 10.97 17.43
N ARG A 26 -9.84 10.58 18.61
CA ARG A 26 -9.76 9.19 19.09
C ARG A 26 -10.48 8.20 18.17
N SER A 27 -11.63 8.57 17.62
CA SER A 27 -12.35 7.73 16.65
C SER A 27 -11.52 7.49 15.39
N LEU A 28 -10.93 8.55 14.83
CA LEU A 28 -10.04 8.47 13.67
C LEU A 28 -8.81 7.62 13.96
N ILE A 29 -8.14 7.83 15.10
CA ILE A 29 -6.98 7.03 15.53
C ILE A 29 -7.37 5.54 15.63
N ASN A 30 -8.49 5.23 16.31
CA ASN A 30 -8.97 3.86 16.45
C ASN A 30 -9.26 3.20 15.10
N ALA A 31 -9.79 3.95 14.13
CA ALA A 31 -10.02 3.45 12.77
C ALA A 31 -8.70 3.16 12.05
N VAL A 32 -7.72 4.05 12.18
CA VAL A 32 -6.38 3.91 11.58
C VAL A 32 -5.59 2.76 12.21
N GLU A 33 -5.77 2.48 13.50
CA GLU A 33 -5.03 1.40 14.20
C GLU A 33 -5.61 0.00 14.01
N LYS A 34 -6.94 -0.15 13.88
CA LYS A 34 -7.58 -1.47 13.72
C LYS A 34 -7.06 -2.20 12.48
N PRO A 35 -6.55 -3.45 12.57
CA PRO A 35 -6.00 -4.18 11.42
C PRO A 35 -7.11 -4.70 10.49
N ASN A 36 -7.87 -3.79 9.90
CA ASN A 36 -8.94 -4.05 8.96
C ASN A 36 -8.90 -3.04 7.80
N LYS A 37 -9.62 -3.34 6.73
CA LYS A 37 -9.61 -2.54 5.50
C LYS A 37 -10.15 -1.11 5.67
N ASN A 38 -10.93 -0.87 6.72
CA ASN A 38 -11.63 0.40 6.97
C ASN A 38 -10.72 1.55 7.46
N GLY A 39 -9.44 1.30 7.73
CA GLY A 39 -8.53 2.34 8.22
C GLY A 39 -7.94 3.26 7.15
N ILE A 40 -7.91 2.83 5.88
CA ILE A 40 -7.34 3.63 4.78
C ILE A 40 -8.09 4.94 4.52
N PRO A 41 -9.44 4.97 4.53
CA PRO A 41 -10.19 6.22 4.48
C PRO A 41 -9.74 7.24 5.54
N GLY A 42 -9.61 6.81 6.80
CA GLY A 42 -9.17 7.69 7.89
C GLY A 42 -7.73 8.17 7.76
N VAL A 43 -6.85 7.37 7.12
CA VAL A 43 -5.48 7.80 6.81
C VAL A 43 -5.48 8.94 5.80
N TRP A 44 -6.27 8.84 4.71
CA TRP A 44 -6.37 9.91 3.72
C TRP A 44 -6.92 11.20 4.31
N GLU A 45 -7.99 11.08 5.10
CA GLU A 45 -8.63 12.21 5.76
C GLU A 45 -7.64 12.94 6.68
N LEU A 46 -7.00 12.24 7.62
CA LEU A 46 -6.00 12.82 8.52
C LEU A 46 -4.84 13.46 7.75
N TYR A 47 -4.31 12.77 6.75
CA TYR A 47 -3.16 13.24 5.97
C TYR A 47 -3.47 14.54 5.21
N LEU A 48 -4.61 14.60 4.53
CA LEU A 48 -5.03 15.79 3.79
C LEU A 48 -5.40 16.94 4.74
N LEU A 49 -6.08 16.65 5.86
CA LEU A 49 -6.37 17.62 6.91
C LEU A 49 -5.09 18.28 7.42
N ALA A 50 -4.10 17.48 7.84
CA ALA A 50 -2.83 18.02 8.34
C ALA A 50 -2.10 18.87 7.30
N GLY A 51 -2.07 18.45 6.03
CA GLY A 51 -1.47 19.24 4.95
C GLY A 51 -2.10 20.61 4.81
N HIS A 52 -3.43 20.66 4.82
CA HIS A 52 -4.17 21.92 4.71
C HIS A 52 -4.13 22.77 5.98
N ILE A 53 -4.03 22.18 7.17
CA ILE A 53 -3.76 22.91 8.42
C ILE A 53 -2.40 23.61 8.33
N LEU A 54 -1.35 22.87 7.95
CA LEU A 54 0.03 23.39 7.88
C LEU A 54 0.25 24.44 6.79
N ALA A 55 -0.45 24.32 5.66
CA ALA A 55 -0.27 25.22 4.52
C ALA A 55 -1.26 26.40 4.50
N HIS A 56 -2.51 26.18 4.96
CA HIS A 56 -3.64 27.08 4.67
C HIS A 56 -4.50 27.40 5.90
N ASN A 57 -4.06 27.03 7.10
CA ASN A 57 -4.79 27.23 8.36
C ASN A 57 -6.23 26.71 8.28
N ALA A 58 -6.40 25.50 7.74
CA ALA A 58 -7.70 24.90 7.52
C ALA A 58 -8.48 24.72 8.82
N LYS A 59 -9.80 24.91 8.73
CA LYS A 59 -10.76 24.54 9.78
C LYS A 59 -11.29 23.14 9.50
N VAL A 60 -11.33 22.32 10.54
CA VAL A 60 -11.81 20.93 10.47
C VAL A 60 -13.27 20.87 10.86
N GLU A 61 -14.08 20.13 10.10
CA GLU A 61 -15.52 19.92 10.35
C GLU A 61 -16.33 21.20 10.70
N PRO A 62 -16.20 22.32 9.95
CA PRO A 62 -17.03 23.51 10.18
C PRO A 62 -18.51 23.17 10.12
N THR A 63 -19.30 23.65 11.08
CA THR A 63 -20.75 23.45 11.05
C THR A 63 -21.41 24.44 10.10
N LEU A 64 -22.10 23.92 9.08
CA LEU A 64 -22.90 24.69 8.12
C LEU A 64 -24.31 24.98 8.66
N ALA A 65 -25.06 25.83 7.95
CA ALA A 65 -26.41 26.26 8.35
C ALA A 65 -27.42 25.09 8.47
N ASN A 66 -27.21 24.00 7.72
CA ASN A 66 -28.03 22.79 7.79
C ASN A 66 -27.51 21.78 8.85
N GLY A 67 -26.55 22.17 9.70
CA GLY A 67 -25.95 21.32 10.73
C GLY A 67 -24.95 20.28 10.20
N LYS A 68 -24.70 20.25 8.89
CA LYS A 68 -23.71 19.37 8.26
C LYS A 68 -22.30 19.91 8.47
N LYS A 69 -21.33 19.01 8.35
CA LYS A 69 -19.93 19.26 8.70
C LYS A 69 -19.04 18.68 7.60
N PRO A 70 -18.78 19.42 6.51
CA PRO A 70 -17.78 19.01 5.55
C PRO A 70 -16.42 18.93 6.25
N ASP A 71 -15.54 18.05 5.80
CA ASP A 71 -14.30 17.75 6.53
C ASP A 71 -13.35 18.96 6.60
N ILE A 72 -13.27 19.77 5.53
CA ILE A 72 -12.29 20.84 5.37
C ILE A 72 -12.96 22.16 4.99
N LEU A 73 -12.56 23.24 5.66
CA LEU A 73 -12.72 24.62 5.16
C LEU A 73 -11.36 25.32 5.07
N LEU A 74 -11.07 25.87 3.89
CA LEU A 74 -9.98 26.81 3.67
C LEU A 74 -10.53 28.25 3.76
N PRO A 75 -10.41 28.92 4.91
CA PRO A 75 -11.15 30.16 5.18
C PRO A 75 -10.76 31.31 4.24
N GLU A 76 -9.47 31.45 3.94
CA GLU A 76 -8.95 32.52 3.06
C GLU A 76 -9.34 32.32 1.59
N HIS A 77 -9.82 31.13 1.23
CA HIS A 77 -10.17 30.78 -0.15
C HIS A 77 -11.66 30.51 -0.34
N LEU A 78 -12.43 30.49 0.74
CA LEU A 78 -13.83 30.08 0.80
C LEU A 78 -14.06 28.75 0.06
N ILE A 79 -13.20 27.76 0.35
CA ILE A 79 -13.31 26.41 -0.21
C ILE A 79 -13.80 25.48 0.90
N TYR A 80 -14.91 24.80 0.65
CA TYR A 80 -15.40 23.68 1.45
C TYR A 80 -15.13 22.38 0.70
N ALA A 81 -14.50 21.43 1.37
CA ALA A 81 -14.20 20.14 0.79
C ALA A 81 -14.58 18.99 1.72
N ASP A 82 -15.04 17.92 1.12
CA ASP A 82 -15.35 16.65 1.77
C ASP A 82 -14.37 15.59 1.24
N VAL A 83 -13.78 14.79 2.13
CA VAL A 83 -12.83 13.74 1.82
C VAL A 83 -13.58 12.42 1.71
N LYS A 84 -13.41 11.74 0.58
CA LYS A 84 -14.02 10.44 0.33
C LYS A 84 -12.95 9.48 -0.16
N ALA A 85 -12.85 8.30 0.46
CA ALA A 85 -12.03 7.22 -0.08
C ALA A 85 -12.94 6.12 -0.63
N ILE A 86 -12.59 5.61 -1.82
CA ILE A 86 -13.39 4.59 -2.50
C ILE A 86 -12.61 3.29 -2.65
N SER A 87 -13.28 2.18 -2.40
CA SER A 87 -12.71 0.83 -2.42
C SER A 87 -13.64 -0.14 -3.13
N ASP A 88 -13.09 -1.27 -3.58
CA ASP A 88 -13.86 -2.35 -4.19
C ASP A 88 -14.29 -3.41 -3.15
N ASP A 89 -14.21 -3.10 -1.84
CA ASP A 89 -14.41 -4.10 -0.78
C ASP A 89 -15.77 -4.78 -0.81
N GLN A 90 -16.83 -4.04 -1.12
CA GLN A 90 -18.15 -4.61 -1.30
C GLN A 90 -18.18 -5.58 -2.49
N ALA A 91 -17.54 -5.22 -3.60
CA ALA A 91 -17.46 -6.08 -4.78
C ALA A 91 -16.64 -7.36 -4.49
N HIS A 92 -15.54 -7.26 -3.76
CA HIS A 92 -14.75 -8.42 -3.31
C HIS A 92 -15.47 -9.26 -2.24
N HIS A 93 -16.35 -8.66 -1.45
CA HIS A 93 -17.23 -9.38 -0.54
C HIS A 93 -18.27 -10.21 -1.30
N ASP A 94 -18.92 -9.60 -2.30
CA ASP A 94 -19.99 -10.22 -3.07
C ASP A 94 -19.46 -11.26 -4.07
N TYR A 95 -18.23 -11.06 -4.56
CA TYR A 95 -17.52 -11.94 -5.47
C TYR A 95 -16.16 -12.37 -4.89
N PRO A 96 -16.14 -13.33 -3.94
CA PRO A 96 -14.96 -13.68 -3.14
C PRO A 96 -13.94 -14.55 -3.90
N ILE A 97 -13.48 -14.09 -5.06
CA ILE A 97 -12.53 -14.81 -5.93
C ILE A 97 -11.21 -15.06 -5.21
N GLU A 98 -10.63 -14.02 -4.60
CA GLU A 98 -9.35 -14.14 -3.88
C GLU A 98 -9.44 -15.17 -2.75
N PHE A 99 -10.50 -15.09 -1.94
CA PHE A 99 -10.74 -16.06 -0.87
C PHE A 99 -10.91 -17.49 -1.41
N PHE A 100 -11.58 -17.67 -2.56
CA PHE A 100 -11.67 -18.96 -3.23
C PHE A 100 -10.27 -19.47 -3.64
N ILE A 101 -9.49 -18.63 -4.30
CA ILE A 101 -8.16 -18.99 -4.82
C ILE A 101 -7.19 -19.30 -3.69
N GLU A 102 -7.16 -18.51 -2.62
CA GLU A 102 -6.34 -18.76 -1.42
C GLU A 102 -6.73 -20.09 -0.78
N THR A 103 -8.03 -20.30 -0.55
CA THR A 103 -8.51 -21.54 0.07
C THR A 103 -8.20 -22.76 -0.80
N PHE A 104 -8.33 -22.62 -2.12
CA PHE A 104 -8.02 -23.67 -3.08
C PHE A 104 -6.52 -23.97 -3.14
N SER A 105 -5.68 -22.94 -3.14
CA SER A 105 -4.22 -23.08 -3.05
C SER A 105 -3.83 -23.90 -1.81
N ASP A 106 -4.42 -23.58 -0.66
CA ASP A 106 -4.25 -24.34 0.58
C ASP A 106 -4.64 -25.81 0.43
N GLN A 107 -5.73 -26.10 -0.29
CA GLN A 107 -6.16 -27.48 -0.51
C GLN A 107 -5.20 -28.23 -1.45
N ILE A 108 -4.70 -27.57 -2.50
CA ILE A 108 -3.70 -28.13 -3.43
C ILE A 108 -2.44 -28.50 -2.65
N LEU A 109 -1.85 -27.55 -1.92
CA LEU A 109 -0.61 -27.73 -1.16
C LEU A 109 -0.72 -28.88 -0.14
N ARG A 110 -1.89 -29.05 0.48
CA ARG A 110 -2.11 -30.10 1.49
C ARG A 110 -2.39 -31.49 0.91
N ARG A 111 -2.90 -31.60 -0.33
CA ARG A 111 -3.50 -32.86 -0.83
C ARG A 111 -2.93 -33.38 -2.13
N LEU A 112 -2.33 -32.52 -2.93
CA LEU A 112 -1.84 -32.86 -4.26
C LEU A 112 -0.32 -32.97 -4.22
N PRO A 113 0.27 -34.09 -4.66
CA PRO A 113 1.72 -34.29 -4.69
C PRO A 113 2.36 -33.63 -5.93
N VAL A 114 1.97 -32.39 -6.27
CA VAL A 114 2.15 -31.84 -7.62
C VAL A 114 2.97 -30.57 -7.66
N MET A 115 3.77 -30.44 -8.71
CA MET A 115 4.56 -29.28 -9.07
C MET A 115 4.18 -28.86 -10.49
N GLY A 116 3.23 -27.94 -10.60
CA GLY A 116 2.67 -27.51 -11.88
C GLY A 116 1.75 -26.31 -11.75
N ASN A 117 1.19 -25.90 -12.88
CA ASN A 117 0.45 -24.66 -12.99
C ASN A 117 -1.04 -24.97 -13.09
N PHE A 118 -1.81 -24.47 -12.14
CA PHE A 118 -3.27 -24.47 -12.16
C PHE A 118 -3.77 -23.12 -12.65
N GLN A 119 -4.75 -23.14 -13.54
CA GLN A 119 -5.46 -21.95 -14.02
C GLN A 119 -6.96 -22.13 -13.77
N VAL A 120 -7.57 -21.19 -13.05
CA VAL A 120 -9.01 -21.19 -12.77
C VAL A 120 -9.69 -20.11 -13.61
N ASP A 121 -10.49 -20.50 -14.59
CA ASP A 121 -11.31 -19.59 -15.39
C ASP A 121 -12.75 -19.62 -14.86
N PHE A 122 -13.09 -18.62 -14.04
CA PHE A 122 -14.43 -18.49 -13.47
C PHE A 122 -15.46 -18.17 -14.55
N GLY A 123 -16.55 -18.93 -14.54
CA GLY A 123 -17.73 -18.62 -15.32
C GLY A 123 -18.34 -17.27 -14.92
N SER A 124 -19.10 -16.66 -15.82
CA SER A 124 -19.80 -15.41 -15.54
C SER A 124 -21.26 -15.46 -15.96
N ARG A 125 -22.11 -14.71 -15.26
CA ARG A 125 -23.51 -14.51 -15.60
C ARG A 125 -23.81 -13.04 -15.80
N LYS A 126 -24.93 -12.76 -16.46
CA LYS A 126 -25.48 -11.41 -16.53
C LYS A 126 -26.28 -11.12 -15.27
N ALA A 127 -25.98 -10.03 -14.58
CA ALA A 127 -26.69 -9.54 -13.40
C ALA A 127 -27.17 -8.11 -13.65
N SER A 128 -28.35 -7.77 -13.14
CA SER A 128 -28.83 -6.38 -13.11
C SER A 128 -28.30 -5.72 -11.83
N ILE A 129 -27.43 -4.73 -11.98
CA ILE A 129 -26.94 -3.89 -10.87
C ILE A 129 -27.38 -2.47 -11.19
N ASP A 130 -28.19 -1.90 -10.30
CA ASP A 130 -28.81 -0.57 -10.44
C ASP A 130 -29.52 -0.36 -11.80
N GLY A 131 -30.19 -1.41 -12.28
CA GLY A 131 -30.98 -1.37 -13.51
C GLY A 131 -30.21 -1.68 -14.80
N GLN A 132 -28.92 -2.03 -14.74
CA GLN A 132 -28.08 -2.33 -15.91
C GLN A 132 -27.46 -3.72 -15.88
N LEU A 133 -27.29 -4.30 -17.08
CA LEU A 133 -26.92 -5.70 -17.25
C LEU A 133 -25.40 -5.91 -17.34
N VAL A 134 -24.75 -6.19 -16.22
CA VAL A 134 -23.30 -6.41 -16.10
C VAL A 134 -22.93 -7.89 -16.11
N SER A 135 -21.71 -8.21 -16.55
CA SER A 135 -21.17 -9.57 -16.48
C SER A 135 -20.40 -9.74 -15.18
N VAL A 136 -20.87 -10.62 -14.30
CA VAL A 136 -20.28 -10.86 -12.98
C VAL A 136 -19.84 -12.31 -12.84
N PRO A 137 -18.73 -12.60 -12.13
CA PRO A 137 -18.29 -13.95 -11.91
C PRO A 137 -19.30 -14.73 -11.06
N VAL A 138 -19.40 -16.03 -11.31
CA VAL A 138 -20.25 -16.93 -10.54
C VAL A 138 -19.37 -17.77 -9.63
N LEU A 139 -19.61 -17.64 -8.33
CA LEU A 139 -18.91 -18.35 -7.28
C LEU A 139 -19.91 -19.02 -6.34
N PRO A 140 -19.51 -20.09 -5.65
CA PRO A 140 -20.30 -20.61 -4.55
C PRO A 140 -20.39 -19.61 -3.40
N PRO A 141 -21.38 -19.74 -2.50
CA PRO A 141 -21.48 -18.92 -1.30
C PRO A 141 -20.19 -18.98 -0.48
N LYS A 142 -19.79 -17.85 0.11
CA LYS A 142 -18.51 -17.73 0.84
C LYS A 142 -18.35 -18.79 1.94
N ALA A 143 -19.44 -19.14 2.63
CA ALA A 143 -19.46 -20.16 3.68
C ALA A 143 -19.11 -21.57 3.16
N ASP A 144 -19.39 -21.86 1.89
CA ASP A 144 -19.24 -23.20 1.30
C ASP A 144 -17.89 -23.38 0.60
N ILE A 145 -17.16 -22.29 0.34
CA ILE A 145 -15.89 -22.29 -0.41
C ILE A 145 -14.88 -23.29 0.17
N ALA A 146 -14.74 -23.37 1.50
CA ALA A 146 -13.79 -24.28 2.14
C ALA A 146 -14.11 -25.76 1.86
N GLN A 147 -15.39 -26.12 1.89
CA GLN A 147 -15.81 -27.49 1.60
C GLN A 147 -15.68 -27.80 0.10
N ILE A 148 -16.09 -26.86 -0.75
CA ILE A 148 -16.09 -27.02 -2.21
C ILE A 148 -14.67 -27.13 -2.74
N THR A 149 -13.76 -26.24 -2.35
CA THR A 149 -12.34 -26.31 -2.77
C THR A 149 -11.64 -27.58 -2.29
N LYS A 150 -12.01 -28.11 -1.11
CA LYS A 150 -11.53 -29.40 -0.62
C LYS A 150 -12.01 -30.53 -1.53
N GLN A 151 -13.29 -30.53 -1.91
CA GLN A 151 -13.84 -31.55 -2.80
C GLN A 151 -13.19 -31.48 -4.18
N ILE A 152 -13.03 -30.27 -4.73
CA ILE A 152 -12.32 -30.03 -6.00
C ILE A 152 -10.91 -30.63 -5.94
N ALA A 153 -10.14 -30.36 -4.88
CA ALA A 153 -8.79 -30.92 -4.75
C ALA A 153 -8.79 -32.46 -4.71
N LEU A 154 -9.79 -33.09 -4.08
CA LEU A 154 -9.92 -34.55 -4.07
C LEU A 154 -10.25 -35.09 -5.46
N ASP A 155 -11.16 -34.43 -6.18
CA ASP A 155 -11.55 -34.83 -7.54
C ASP A 155 -10.38 -34.67 -8.52
N LEU A 156 -9.63 -33.57 -8.41
CA LEU A 156 -8.41 -33.35 -9.18
C LEU A 156 -7.35 -34.41 -8.92
N ARG A 157 -7.23 -34.92 -7.68
CA ARG A 157 -6.32 -36.03 -7.36
C ARG A 157 -6.71 -37.31 -8.09
N LEU A 158 -8.01 -37.59 -8.18
CA LEU A 158 -8.52 -38.77 -8.90
C LEU A 158 -8.32 -38.63 -10.41
N GLN A 159 -8.60 -37.45 -10.97
CA GLN A 159 -8.51 -37.21 -12.41
C GLN A 159 -7.07 -37.03 -12.89
N GLY A 160 -6.24 -36.32 -12.12
CA GLY A 160 -4.87 -35.99 -12.50
C GLY A 160 -3.91 -37.18 -12.47
N GLY A 161 -4.25 -38.26 -11.75
CA GLY A 161 -3.43 -39.47 -11.67
C GLY A 161 -2.02 -39.17 -11.16
N ASP A 162 -1.04 -39.22 -12.06
CA ASP A 162 0.37 -38.91 -11.76
C ASP A 162 0.78 -37.46 -12.10
N PHE A 163 -0.15 -36.65 -12.59
CA PHE A 163 0.02 -35.23 -12.94
C PHE A 163 1.17 -34.98 -13.94
N LYS A 164 1.49 -35.95 -14.79
CA LYS A 164 2.49 -35.79 -15.86
C LYS A 164 1.94 -35.21 -17.16
N ARG A 165 0.62 -35.12 -17.30
CA ARG A 165 -0.06 -34.61 -18.50
C ARG A 165 -1.00 -33.48 -18.14
N PRO A 166 -1.18 -32.51 -19.05
CA PRO A 166 -2.18 -31.47 -18.86
C PRO A 166 -3.58 -32.08 -18.88
N PHE A 167 -4.49 -31.48 -18.13
CA PHE A 167 -5.90 -31.86 -18.11
C PHE A 167 -6.78 -30.66 -17.78
N GLU A 168 -8.08 -30.79 -18.06
CA GLU A 168 -9.10 -29.81 -17.70
C GLU A 168 -10.18 -30.46 -16.83
N TYR A 169 -10.66 -29.73 -15.84
CA TYR A 169 -11.73 -30.12 -14.93
C TYR A 169 -12.79 -29.03 -14.93
N LEU A 170 -14.03 -29.40 -15.23
CA LEU A 170 -15.17 -28.48 -15.29
C LEU A 170 -16.03 -28.66 -14.05
N ILE A 171 -16.30 -27.55 -13.37
CA ILE A 171 -17.20 -27.48 -12.22
C ILE A 171 -18.33 -26.54 -12.59
N VAL A 172 -19.55 -26.81 -12.14
CA VAL A 172 -20.69 -25.93 -12.40
C VAL A 172 -21.08 -25.23 -11.09
N PHE A 173 -21.05 -23.90 -11.09
CA PHE A 173 -21.58 -23.07 -10.02
C PHE A 173 -22.84 -22.38 -10.53
N ASP A 174 -23.99 -22.58 -9.86
CA ASP A 174 -25.27 -21.97 -10.23
C ASP A 174 -25.59 -22.09 -11.74
N GLY A 175 -25.39 -23.28 -12.30
CA GLY A 175 -25.62 -23.55 -13.72
C GLY A 175 -24.56 -23.00 -14.69
N VAL A 176 -23.53 -22.31 -14.20
CA VAL A 176 -22.45 -21.72 -15.03
C VAL A 176 -21.15 -22.50 -14.85
N PRO A 177 -20.51 -22.96 -15.94
CA PRO A 177 -19.26 -23.72 -15.86
C PRO A 177 -18.08 -22.82 -15.49
N THR A 178 -17.28 -23.28 -14.54
CA THR A 178 -15.95 -22.80 -14.18
C THR A 178 -14.94 -23.87 -14.58
N LYS A 179 -13.87 -23.48 -15.25
CA LYS A 179 -12.86 -24.39 -15.76
C LYS A 179 -11.59 -24.31 -14.91
N ILE A 180 -11.06 -25.46 -14.53
CA ILE A 180 -9.74 -25.59 -13.92
C ILE A 180 -8.86 -26.35 -14.88
N SER A 181 -7.80 -25.72 -15.36
CA SER A 181 -6.81 -26.35 -16.23
C SER A 181 -5.52 -26.58 -15.45
N PHE A 182 -4.90 -27.74 -15.64
CA PHE A 182 -3.59 -28.06 -15.09
C PHE A 182 -2.57 -28.25 -16.23
N THR A 183 -1.37 -27.70 -16.04
CA THR A 183 -0.21 -27.98 -16.91
C THR A 183 0.99 -28.37 -16.04
N PRO A 184 1.69 -29.47 -16.32
CA PRO A 184 2.92 -29.83 -15.61
C PRO A 184 3.95 -28.69 -15.67
N GLY A 185 4.59 -28.39 -14.54
CA GLY A 185 5.56 -27.30 -14.42
C GLY A 185 6.92 -27.77 -13.90
N ARG A 186 7.94 -26.91 -14.01
CA ARG A 186 9.27 -27.14 -13.43
C ARG A 186 9.49 -26.38 -12.11
N HIS A 187 8.44 -25.78 -11.57
CA HIS A 187 8.53 -24.94 -10.38
C HIS A 187 8.65 -25.82 -9.13
N ASP A 188 9.45 -25.37 -8.15
CA ASP A 188 9.62 -26.04 -6.85
C ASP A 188 8.33 -26.01 -5.99
N PHE A 189 7.26 -25.39 -6.48
CA PHE A 189 5.95 -25.28 -5.86
C PHE A 189 4.85 -25.15 -6.93
N PRO A 190 3.62 -25.62 -6.67
CA PRO A 190 2.52 -25.41 -7.60
C PRO A 190 2.19 -23.92 -7.71
N THR A 191 1.93 -23.46 -8.93
CA THR A 191 1.46 -22.08 -9.17
C THR A 191 -0.04 -22.09 -9.45
N LEU A 192 -0.72 -21.02 -9.06
CA LEU A 192 -2.15 -20.87 -9.23
C LEU A 192 -2.46 -19.50 -9.83
N GLY A 193 -3.02 -19.50 -11.03
CA GLY A 193 -3.54 -18.31 -11.71
C GLY A 193 -5.06 -18.39 -11.85
N TRP A 194 -5.69 -17.24 -12.11
CA TRP A 194 -7.14 -17.17 -12.32
C TRP A 194 -7.53 -16.07 -13.29
N ASN A 195 -8.70 -16.25 -13.91
CA ASN A 195 -9.38 -15.26 -14.74
C ASN A 195 -10.85 -15.17 -14.34
N SER A 196 -11.42 -13.97 -14.43
CA SER A 196 -12.85 -13.73 -14.19
C SER A 196 -13.35 -12.57 -15.05
N ALA A 197 -14.68 -12.44 -15.15
CA ALA A 197 -15.26 -11.18 -15.61
C ALA A 197 -14.85 -10.03 -14.67
N HIS A 198 -14.76 -8.80 -15.20
CA HIS A 198 -14.49 -7.62 -14.39
C HIS A 198 -15.74 -7.25 -13.61
N PHE A 199 -15.64 -7.30 -12.27
CA PHE A 199 -16.75 -7.02 -11.35
C PHE A 199 -16.52 -5.74 -10.54
N THR A 200 -15.27 -5.26 -10.52
CA THR A 200 -14.73 -4.09 -9.83
C THR A 200 -14.65 -2.85 -10.74
N THR A 201 -14.44 -3.03 -12.05
CA THR A 201 -14.25 -1.92 -13.00
C THR A 201 -15.22 -2.00 -14.18
N HIS A 202 -16.04 -0.96 -14.35
CA HIS A 202 -16.97 -0.83 -15.47
C HIS A 202 -16.25 -0.88 -16.82
N ARG A 203 -16.78 -1.63 -17.80
CA ARG A 203 -16.21 -1.71 -19.15
C ARG A 203 -17.19 -1.27 -20.24
N ARG A 204 -16.72 -0.27 -21.00
CA ARG A 204 -16.89 0.10 -22.42
C ARG A 204 -18.28 0.19 -23.09
N HIS A 205 -19.39 -0.29 -22.52
CA HIS A 205 -20.72 -0.07 -23.13
C HIS A 205 -21.85 0.36 -22.20
N ASP A 206 -21.62 0.55 -20.91
CA ASP A 206 -22.70 0.88 -19.97
C ASP A 206 -22.77 2.39 -19.72
N ARG A 207 -23.81 3.03 -20.26
CA ARG A 207 -23.89 4.49 -20.29
C ARG A 207 -24.27 5.14 -18.97
N GLU A 208 -24.87 4.43 -18.01
CA GLU A 208 -25.08 4.96 -16.65
C GLU A 208 -25.08 3.81 -15.64
N VAL A 209 -23.89 3.43 -15.15
CA VAL A 209 -23.72 2.64 -13.93
C VAL A 209 -22.96 3.51 -12.93
N ASP A 210 -23.50 3.61 -11.72
CA ASP A 210 -22.95 4.40 -10.63
C ASP A 210 -21.76 3.68 -10.03
N SER A 211 -20.58 3.96 -10.60
CA SER A 211 -19.33 3.57 -9.96
C SER A 211 -19.30 3.97 -8.49
N VAL A 212 -18.53 3.23 -7.69
CA VAL A 212 -18.21 3.58 -6.29
C VAL A 212 -17.79 5.05 -6.15
N ALA A 213 -17.17 5.63 -7.20
CA ALA A 213 -16.88 7.07 -7.29
C ALA A 213 -18.13 7.97 -7.38
N LYS A 214 -19.12 7.64 -8.22
CA LYS A 214 -20.38 8.41 -8.30
C LYS A 214 -21.14 8.33 -6.97
N SER A 215 -21.27 7.14 -6.39
CA SER A 215 -21.91 6.97 -5.08
C SER A 215 -21.23 7.82 -4.00
N ALA A 216 -19.89 7.86 -3.97
CA ALA A 216 -19.15 8.72 -3.05
C ALA A 216 -19.37 10.22 -3.31
N LEU A 217 -19.42 10.65 -4.58
CA LEU A 217 -19.70 12.04 -4.95
C LEU A 217 -21.13 12.45 -4.59
N ASP A 218 -22.13 11.61 -4.87
CA ASP A 218 -23.52 11.84 -4.48
C ASP A 218 -23.68 11.85 -2.95
N GLY A 219 -22.94 10.99 -2.24
CA GLY A 219 -22.88 10.98 -0.78
C GLY A 219 -22.23 12.22 -0.15
N ALA A 220 -21.37 12.94 -0.88
CA ALA A 220 -20.79 14.21 -0.44
C ALA A 220 -21.74 15.40 -0.60
N ARG A 221 -22.76 15.29 -1.48
CA ARG A 221 -23.69 16.40 -1.76
C ARG A 221 -24.39 16.94 -0.50
N PRO A 222 -25.01 16.11 0.37
CA PRO A 222 -25.66 16.63 1.58
C PRO A 222 -24.69 17.37 2.52
N GLN A 223 -23.38 17.05 2.48
CA GLN A 223 -22.38 17.72 3.31
C GLN A 223 -22.01 19.12 2.79
N LEU A 224 -22.12 19.33 1.48
CA LEU A 224 -21.56 20.52 0.83
C LEU A 224 -22.61 21.45 0.24
N GLU A 225 -23.84 20.99 -0.02
CA GLU A 225 -24.86 21.77 -0.74
C GLU A 225 -25.29 23.06 -0.02
N SER A 226 -25.17 23.09 1.32
CA SER A 226 -25.47 24.25 2.16
C SER A 226 -24.28 25.19 2.36
N SER A 227 -23.16 24.98 1.66
CA SER A 227 -22.01 25.87 1.75
C SER A 227 -22.41 27.29 1.32
N PRO A 228 -21.90 28.35 1.99
CA PRO A 228 -22.27 29.74 1.74
C PRO A 228 -22.19 30.14 0.28
N GLU A 229 -23.04 31.08 -0.13
CA GLU A 229 -23.01 31.62 -1.50
C GLU A 229 -21.62 32.22 -1.81
N GLY A 230 -21.14 32.01 -3.03
CA GLY A 230 -19.81 32.44 -3.46
C GLY A 230 -18.64 31.55 -2.98
N SER A 231 -18.90 30.52 -2.17
CA SER A 231 -17.91 29.50 -1.82
C SER A 231 -17.77 28.44 -2.90
N LEU A 232 -16.57 27.86 -3.00
CA LEU A 232 -16.29 26.70 -3.85
C LEU A 232 -16.53 25.40 -3.09
N ARG A 233 -17.17 24.44 -3.74
CA ARG A 233 -17.52 23.13 -3.21
C ARG A 233 -16.67 22.06 -3.90
N GLY A 234 -15.93 21.30 -3.12
CA GLY A 234 -14.98 20.31 -3.61
C GLY A 234 -15.15 18.94 -2.99
N VAL A 235 -14.73 17.90 -3.71
CA VAL A 235 -14.52 16.57 -3.14
C VAL A 235 -13.07 16.14 -3.33
N TYR A 236 -12.42 15.71 -2.26
CA TYR A 236 -11.13 15.03 -2.30
C TYR A 236 -11.38 13.53 -2.37
N LEU A 237 -11.39 12.98 -3.58
CA LEU A 237 -11.68 11.59 -3.85
C LEU A 237 -10.38 10.78 -3.90
N CYS A 238 -10.20 9.94 -2.88
CA CYS A 238 -8.97 9.22 -2.61
C CYS A 238 -9.10 7.75 -2.99
N ASP A 239 -8.01 7.18 -3.49
CA ASP A 239 -7.91 5.75 -3.77
C ASP A 239 -7.85 4.97 -2.43
N GLY A 240 -8.88 4.18 -2.19
CA GLY A 240 -8.99 3.23 -1.09
C GLY A 240 -8.82 1.78 -1.57
N GLY A 241 -8.03 1.52 -2.60
CA GLY A 241 -7.80 0.17 -3.11
C GLY A 241 -8.87 -0.26 -4.11
N THR A 242 -9.24 0.66 -4.99
CA THR A 242 -10.11 0.34 -6.13
C THR A 242 -9.30 0.18 -7.40
N GLU A 243 -9.74 -0.74 -8.25
CA GLU A 243 -9.12 -0.95 -9.55
C GLU A 243 -9.42 0.18 -10.56
N LEU A 244 -10.26 1.15 -10.21
CA LEU A 244 -10.56 2.32 -11.03
C LEU A 244 -9.32 3.21 -11.32
N TRP A 245 -8.28 3.13 -10.49
CA TRP A 245 -6.98 3.82 -10.69
C TRP A 245 -5.96 2.96 -11.45
N THR A 246 -6.11 1.64 -11.51
CA THR A 246 -5.07 0.74 -12.03
C THR A 246 -5.44 0.11 -13.38
N LYS A 247 -6.72 -0.15 -13.65
CA LYS A 247 -7.18 -0.77 -14.91
C LYS A 247 -7.51 0.26 -15.99
N GLY A 248 -6.50 1.02 -16.41
CA GLY A 248 -6.47 1.73 -17.69
C GLY A 248 -5.78 0.89 -18.75
N ALA A 249 -6.19 0.97 -20.03
CA ALA A 249 -5.33 0.47 -21.11
C ALA A 249 -4.02 1.29 -21.10
N ALA A 250 -2.88 0.68 -21.42
CA ALA A 250 -1.53 1.30 -21.38
C ALA A 250 -1.39 2.65 -22.14
N HIS A 251 -2.41 3.06 -22.88
CA HIS A 251 -2.49 4.29 -23.67
C HIS A 251 -3.79 5.09 -23.46
N LYS A 252 -4.55 4.88 -22.36
CA LYS A 252 -5.82 5.57 -22.09
C LYS A 252 -5.89 6.13 -20.67
N THR A 253 -6.69 7.20 -20.53
CA THR A 253 -7.12 7.76 -19.25
C THR A 253 -7.60 6.67 -18.29
N PHE A 254 -7.25 6.80 -17.01
CA PHE A 254 -7.77 5.90 -15.98
C PHE A 254 -9.31 6.00 -15.92
N PRO A 255 -10.04 4.89 -15.73
CA PRO A 255 -11.50 4.89 -15.67
C PRO A 255 -12.07 5.97 -14.73
N ILE A 256 -11.41 6.22 -13.60
CA ILE A 256 -11.79 7.24 -12.63
C ILE A 256 -11.83 8.66 -13.23
N HIS A 257 -10.83 9.06 -14.03
CA HIS A 257 -10.78 10.40 -14.64
C HIS A 257 -11.97 10.64 -15.55
N ASP A 258 -12.39 9.61 -16.30
CA ASP A 258 -13.51 9.72 -17.23
C ASP A 258 -14.86 9.77 -16.49
N ILE A 259 -15.01 9.01 -15.39
CA ILE A 259 -16.19 9.06 -14.51
C ILE A 259 -16.34 10.46 -13.92
N VAL A 260 -15.28 10.98 -13.31
CA VAL A 260 -15.28 12.27 -12.61
C VAL A 260 -15.49 13.42 -13.58
N ARG A 261 -14.88 13.36 -14.76
CA ARG A 261 -15.09 14.36 -15.83
C ARG A 261 -16.57 14.42 -16.26
N ARG A 262 -17.21 13.25 -16.42
CA ARG A 262 -18.65 13.20 -16.73
C ARG A 262 -19.50 13.73 -15.58
N TYR A 263 -19.17 13.38 -14.34
CA TYR A 263 -19.90 13.83 -13.15
C TYR A 263 -19.86 15.35 -12.98
N ILE A 264 -18.68 15.97 -13.10
CA ILE A 264 -18.55 17.44 -13.00
C ILE A 264 -19.31 18.12 -14.13
N ALA A 265 -19.26 17.56 -15.35
CA ALA A 265 -19.97 18.12 -16.50
C ALA A 265 -21.50 18.06 -16.35
N SER A 266 -22.05 17.06 -15.66
CA SER A 266 -23.50 16.90 -15.47
C SER A 266 -24.04 17.50 -14.16
N SER A 267 -23.21 17.56 -13.11
CA SER A 267 -23.56 18.21 -11.85
C SER A 267 -23.63 19.72 -12.02
N SER A 268 -24.45 20.42 -11.24
CA SER A 268 -24.39 21.89 -11.07
C SER A 268 -23.98 22.33 -9.66
N TRP A 269 -23.88 21.39 -8.71
CA TRP A 269 -23.69 21.70 -7.28
C TRP A 269 -22.22 21.70 -6.84
N LEU A 270 -21.34 21.04 -7.60
CA LEU A 270 -19.95 20.77 -7.27
C LEU A 270 -18.98 21.52 -8.20
N ASP A 271 -17.98 22.21 -7.67
CA ASP A 271 -17.08 23.05 -8.50
C ASP A 271 -15.84 22.30 -8.97
N PHE A 272 -15.33 21.40 -8.14
CA PHE A 272 -14.15 20.60 -8.46
C PHE A 272 -14.11 19.25 -7.74
N VAL A 273 -13.30 18.34 -8.27
CA VAL A 273 -12.90 17.08 -7.64
C VAL A 273 -11.39 16.96 -7.74
N VAL A 274 -10.74 16.58 -6.64
CA VAL A 274 -9.33 16.23 -6.63
C VAL A 274 -9.22 14.72 -6.44
N LEU A 275 -8.59 14.05 -7.39
CA LEU A 275 -8.29 12.62 -7.32
C LEU A 275 -6.95 12.42 -6.65
N PHE A 276 -6.89 11.61 -5.60
CA PHE A 276 -5.64 11.26 -4.91
C PHE A 276 -5.34 9.77 -5.03
N SER A 277 -4.07 9.43 -5.25
CA SER A 277 -3.56 8.06 -5.18
C SER A 277 -2.10 8.05 -4.73
N VAL A 278 -1.56 6.86 -4.52
CA VAL A 278 -0.12 6.68 -4.28
C VAL A 278 0.52 6.04 -5.49
N GLU A 279 1.44 6.76 -6.11
CA GLU A 279 2.23 6.27 -7.24
C GLU A 279 3.61 5.83 -6.75
N GLN A 280 4.07 4.69 -7.26
CA GLN A 280 5.48 4.36 -7.22
C GLN A 280 6.20 5.19 -8.28
N GLU A 281 7.19 5.96 -7.86
CA GLU A 281 8.04 6.65 -8.82
C GLU A 281 8.92 5.62 -9.52
N ARG A 282 9.09 5.80 -10.83
CA ARG A 282 10.02 4.97 -11.60
C ARG A 282 11.42 5.27 -11.13
N ASP A 283 12.17 4.23 -10.78
CA ASP A 283 13.57 4.37 -10.45
C ASP A 283 14.30 4.77 -11.75
N PRO A 284 15.14 5.82 -11.75
CA PRO A 284 15.96 6.16 -12.93
C PRO A 284 16.78 4.97 -13.43
N THR A 285 17.15 4.05 -12.53
CA THR A 285 17.86 2.81 -12.82
C THR A 285 16.97 1.71 -13.40
N ASP A 286 15.64 1.85 -13.46
CA ASP A 286 14.73 0.86 -14.07
C ASP A 286 15.08 0.57 -15.54
N ARG A 287 15.70 1.54 -16.23
CA ARG A 287 16.21 1.39 -17.60
C ARG A 287 17.55 0.66 -17.69
N MET A 288 18.22 0.44 -16.55
CA MET A 288 19.49 -0.27 -16.47
C MET A 288 19.29 -1.78 -16.37
N ALA A 289 20.41 -2.51 -16.53
CA ALA A 289 20.44 -3.95 -16.34
C ALA A 289 19.92 -4.33 -14.93
N PRO A 290 19.19 -5.44 -14.76
CA PRO A 290 18.61 -5.85 -13.47
C PRO A 290 19.59 -5.88 -12.29
N SER A 291 20.87 -6.15 -12.53
CA SER A 291 21.94 -6.15 -11.53
C SER A 291 22.33 -4.76 -11.01
N LEU A 292 21.99 -3.70 -11.75
CA LEU A 292 22.29 -2.31 -11.43
C LEU A 292 21.04 -1.52 -11.02
N ARG A 293 19.87 -2.16 -11.02
CA ARG A 293 18.63 -1.54 -10.55
C ARG A 293 18.71 -1.34 -9.05
N SER A 294 18.47 -0.12 -8.60
CA SER A 294 18.15 0.11 -7.20
C SER A 294 16.83 -0.62 -6.92
N ARG A 295 16.81 -1.40 -5.85
CA ARG A 295 15.58 -2.08 -5.37
C ARG A 295 14.71 -1.16 -4.53
N ARG A 296 15.07 0.13 -4.42
CA ARG A 296 14.43 1.07 -3.51
C ARG A 296 13.28 1.75 -4.24
N ALA A 297 12.07 1.22 -4.06
CA ALA A 297 10.86 1.89 -4.51
C ALA A 297 10.67 3.19 -3.70
N THR A 298 10.55 4.32 -4.40
CA THR A 298 10.06 5.58 -3.81
C THR A 298 8.59 5.76 -4.19
N TYR A 299 7.82 6.32 -3.27
CA TYR A 299 6.39 6.53 -3.45
C TYR A 299 6.06 8.00 -3.23
N ARG A 300 5.06 8.48 -3.96
CA ARG A 300 4.55 9.84 -3.80
C ARG A 300 3.02 9.85 -3.82
N VAL A 301 2.44 10.83 -3.15
CA VAL A 301 1.01 11.14 -3.35
C VAL A 301 0.87 11.83 -4.71
N SER A 302 0.17 11.17 -5.63
CA SER A 302 -0.23 11.72 -6.91
C SER A 302 -1.60 12.38 -6.78
N HIS A 303 -1.81 13.46 -7.53
CA HIS A 303 -3.12 14.10 -7.59
C HIS A 303 -3.45 14.62 -8.98
N SER A 304 -4.75 14.65 -9.30
CA SER A 304 -5.32 15.27 -10.50
C SER A 304 -6.52 16.13 -10.11
N VAL A 305 -6.62 17.33 -10.67
CA VAL A 305 -7.75 18.24 -10.41
C VAL A 305 -8.65 18.28 -11.63
N MET A 306 -9.94 18.01 -11.42
CA MET A 306 -11.00 18.23 -12.39
C MET A 306 -11.88 19.34 -11.84
N ALA A 307 -12.17 20.36 -12.64
CA ALA A 307 -12.99 21.49 -12.25
C ALA A 307 -13.85 21.96 -13.41
N ARG A 308 -14.86 22.79 -13.12
CA ARG A 308 -15.73 23.40 -14.14
C ARG A 308 -14.98 24.37 -15.05
N ASP A 309 -14.05 25.12 -14.49
CA ASP A 309 -13.22 26.07 -15.22
C ASP A 309 -11.73 25.92 -14.86
N GLU A 310 -10.90 26.46 -15.75
CA GLU A 310 -9.45 26.38 -15.66
C GLU A 310 -8.87 27.19 -14.50
N ALA A 311 -9.49 28.31 -14.11
CA ALA A 311 -9.01 29.13 -13.00
C ALA A 311 -9.23 28.43 -11.65
N ILE A 312 -10.38 27.77 -11.45
CA ILE A 312 -10.63 26.91 -10.28
C ILE A 312 -9.63 25.75 -10.27
N ARG A 313 -9.44 25.08 -11.42
CA ARG A 313 -8.48 23.97 -11.54
C ARG A 313 -7.09 24.39 -11.08
N ASP A 314 -6.57 25.49 -11.60
CA ASP A 314 -5.21 25.96 -11.32
C ASP A 314 -5.06 26.49 -9.89
N LYS A 315 -6.10 27.13 -9.34
CA LYS A 315 -6.15 27.52 -7.93
C LYS A 315 -6.07 26.30 -7.03
N VAL A 316 -6.97 25.32 -7.21
CA VAL A 316 -7.04 24.11 -6.38
C VAL A 316 -5.76 23.29 -6.52
N TYR A 317 -5.22 23.15 -7.73
CA TYR A 317 -3.96 22.43 -7.97
C TYR A 317 -2.80 23.02 -7.16
N ARG A 318 -2.66 24.36 -7.13
CA ARG A 318 -1.61 25.01 -6.32
C ARG A 318 -1.80 24.77 -4.83
N LEU A 319 -3.03 24.93 -4.32
CA LEU A 319 -3.32 24.74 -2.90
C LEU A 319 -3.03 23.29 -2.44
N VAL A 320 -3.43 22.31 -3.24
CA VAL A 320 -3.15 20.90 -2.97
C VAL A 320 -1.66 20.63 -2.99
N ARG A 321 -0.93 21.15 -3.99
CA ARG A 321 0.53 20.98 -4.07
C ARG A 321 1.25 21.61 -2.87
N GLU A 322 0.82 22.79 -2.44
CA GLU A 322 1.36 23.47 -1.26
C GLU A 322 1.10 22.68 0.03
N ALA A 323 -0.10 22.10 0.18
CA ALA A 323 -0.44 21.23 1.31
C ALA A 323 0.41 19.95 1.32
N LEU A 324 0.52 19.25 0.18
CA LEU A 324 1.32 18.03 0.07
C LEU A 324 2.81 18.28 0.31
N ALA A 325 3.33 19.46 -0.04
CA ALA A 325 4.74 19.82 0.20
C ALA A 325 5.10 19.97 1.69
N LYS A 326 4.11 20.02 2.59
CA LYS A 326 4.31 20.05 4.05
C LYS A 326 4.38 18.67 4.68
N LEU A 327 4.11 17.61 3.92
CA LEU A 327 3.90 16.28 4.43
C LEU A 327 4.99 15.30 3.97
N ASP A 328 5.19 14.26 4.77
CA ASP A 328 6.12 13.18 4.45
C ASP A 328 5.57 12.27 3.33
N SER A 329 6.46 11.77 2.49
CA SER A 329 6.10 10.84 1.41
C SER A 329 5.60 9.48 1.94
N PRO A 330 4.72 8.79 1.19
CA PRO A 330 4.32 7.41 1.49
C PRO A 330 5.50 6.44 1.51
N LEU A 331 5.34 5.32 2.22
CA LEU A 331 6.31 4.22 2.23
C LEU A 331 5.95 3.08 1.27
N GLN A 332 4.70 3.01 0.85
CA GLN A 332 4.20 1.95 -0.02
C GLN A 332 2.93 2.38 -0.76
N ASN A 333 2.63 1.71 -1.87
CA ASN A 333 1.36 1.87 -2.55
C ASN A 333 0.20 1.25 -1.75
N ILE A 334 -1.03 1.53 -2.19
CA ILE A 334 -2.25 1.12 -1.47
C ILE A 334 -2.40 -0.40 -1.44
N GLU A 335 -2.12 -1.10 -2.54
CA GLU A 335 -2.19 -2.57 -2.62
C GLU A 335 -1.26 -3.26 -1.62
N SER A 336 0.01 -2.82 -1.57
CA SER A 336 0.99 -3.34 -0.61
C SER A 336 0.59 -3.00 0.84
N ALA A 337 0.05 -1.80 1.07
CA ALA A 337 -0.46 -1.41 2.38
C ALA A 337 -1.63 -2.30 2.84
N TYR A 338 -2.55 -2.64 1.93
CA TYR A 338 -3.64 -3.58 2.19
C TYR A 338 -3.13 -4.96 2.61
N LEU A 339 -2.27 -5.57 1.79
CA LEU A 339 -1.70 -6.90 2.07
C LEU A 339 -0.93 -6.91 3.40
N ASN A 340 -0.06 -5.92 3.60
CA ASN A 340 0.74 -5.83 4.83
C ASN A 340 -0.13 -5.60 6.08
N ARG A 341 -1.29 -4.95 5.96
CA ARG A 341 -2.21 -4.73 7.09
C ARG A 341 -2.97 -6.00 7.48
N MET A 342 -3.27 -6.88 6.53
CA MET A 342 -3.89 -8.18 6.80
C MET A 342 -2.89 -9.19 7.36
N ASN A 343 -1.63 -9.12 6.92
CA ASN A 343 -0.60 -10.13 7.24
C ASN A 343 0.21 -9.85 8.51
N THR A 344 0.19 -8.63 9.07
CA THR A 344 1.00 -8.29 10.25
C THR A 344 0.23 -7.47 11.28
N ALA A 345 0.03 -8.05 12.47
CA ALA A 345 -0.44 -7.31 13.66
C ALA A 345 0.69 -6.48 14.31
N THR A 346 1.95 -6.77 14.01
CA THR A 346 3.12 -6.10 14.59
C THR A 346 4.18 -5.81 13.52
N SER A 347 4.52 -4.53 13.34
CA SER A 347 5.65 -4.13 12.49
C SER A 347 6.95 -4.58 13.15
N ILE A 348 7.69 -5.46 12.49
CA ILE A 348 9.03 -5.89 12.92
C ILE A 348 10.13 -4.85 12.59
N GLY A 349 9.76 -3.68 12.05
CA GLY A 349 10.70 -2.62 11.66
C GLY A 349 11.72 -3.10 10.61
N PHE A 350 12.88 -2.46 10.57
CA PHE A 350 14.01 -2.89 9.73
C PHE A 350 14.85 -4.01 10.39
N ARG A 351 14.28 -4.88 11.23
CA ARG A 351 15.03 -6.01 11.81
C ARG A 351 15.66 -6.86 10.70
N GLY A 352 16.92 -7.26 10.87
CA GLY A 352 17.70 -7.92 9.81
C GLY A 352 18.26 -6.97 8.72
N GLY A 353 17.85 -5.69 8.71
CA GLY A 353 18.33 -4.70 7.75
C GLY A 353 19.73 -4.20 8.12
N TRP A 354 20.63 -4.10 7.14
CA TRP A 354 21.93 -3.45 7.30
C TRP A 354 22.54 -3.09 5.94
N THR A 355 23.56 -2.23 5.94
CA THR A 355 24.41 -1.99 4.76
C THR A 355 25.83 -1.63 5.17
N THR A 356 26.83 -1.89 4.31
CA THR A 356 28.22 -1.48 4.50
C THR A 356 28.55 -0.28 3.62
N MET A 357 29.30 0.67 4.16
CA MET A 357 29.87 1.81 3.45
C MET A 357 31.39 1.67 3.41
N GLY A 358 31.90 0.73 2.61
CA GLY A 358 33.29 0.29 2.69
C GLY A 358 33.50 -0.82 3.73
N ASP A 359 34.75 -1.04 4.13
CA ASP A 359 35.15 -2.17 4.97
C ASP A 359 35.09 -1.88 6.49
N ASP A 360 34.89 -0.62 6.86
CA ASP A 360 35.01 -0.13 8.23
C ASP A 360 33.75 0.53 8.77
N LYS A 361 32.78 0.83 7.90
CA LYS A 361 31.55 1.53 8.26
C LYS A 361 30.34 0.67 7.99
N PHE A 362 29.58 0.40 9.05
CA PHE A 362 28.37 -0.40 9.02
C PHE A 362 27.17 0.46 9.40
N ARG A 363 26.06 0.30 8.68
CA ARG A 363 24.79 0.94 8.99
C ARG A 363 23.80 -0.13 9.43
N ILE A 364 23.27 0.03 10.64
CA ILE A 364 22.22 -0.83 11.21
C ILE A 364 21.04 0.02 11.70
N PRO A 365 19.83 -0.54 11.88
CA PRO A 365 18.71 0.18 12.44
C PRO A 365 19.00 0.59 13.89
N ALA A 366 18.59 1.79 14.27
CA ALA A 366 18.76 2.31 15.63
C ALA A 366 18.00 1.46 16.65
N ARG A 367 16.81 0.97 16.27
CA ARG A 367 16.02 0.04 17.10
C ARG A 367 16.77 -1.25 17.38
N SER A 368 17.44 -1.81 16.37
CA SER A 368 18.26 -3.02 16.52
C SER A 368 19.38 -2.81 17.55
N LEU A 369 20.08 -1.68 17.51
CA LEU A 369 21.08 -1.37 18.55
C LEU A 369 20.42 -1.25 19.93
N GLY A 370 19.27 -0.58 20.03
CA GLY A 370 18.52 -0.46 21.29
C GLY A 370 18.13 -1.82 21.89
N GLU A 371 17.63 -2.74 21.07
CA GLU A 371 17.28 -4.10 21.48
C GLU A 371 18.51 -4.89 21.95
N ILE A 372 19.66 -4.73 21.27
CA ILE A 372 20.93 -5.35 21.68
C ILE A 372 21.40 -4.81 23.03
N LEU A 373 21.37 -3.49 23.21
CA LEU A 373 21.76 -2.84 24.47
C LEU A 373 20.83 -3.20 25.63
N ALA A 374 19.57 -3.53 25.34
CA ALA A 374 18.60 -4.05 26.32
C ALA A 374 18.82 -5.53 26.67
N GLY A 375 19.86 -6.19 26.14
CA GLY A 375 20.18 -7.59 26.40
C GLY A 375 19.63 -8.58 25.37
N GLY A 376 19.07 -8.08 24.27
CA GLY A 376 18.62 -8.91 23.16
C GLY A 376 19.77 -9.63 22.43
N ASN A 377 19.47 -10.77 21.82
CA ASN A 377 20.48 -11.54 21.08
C ASN A 377 20.86 -10.83 19.77
N ALA A 378 22.07 -10.29 19.71
CA ALA A 378 22.55 -9.51 18.56
C ALA A 378 22.49 -10.27 17.23
N ARG A 379 22.80 -11.57 17.22
CA ARG A 379 22.74 -12.37 15.99
C ARG A 379 21.31 -12.44 15.44
N SER A 380 20.35 -12.81 16.29
CA SER A 380 18.93 -12.88 15.92
C SER A 380 18.33 -11.51 15.53
N ILE A 381 18.83 -10.42 16.09
CA ILE A 381 18.33 -9.07 15.80
C ILE A 381 18.92 -8.53 14.48
N LEU A 382 20.22 -8.72 14.27
CA LEU A 382 20.93 -8.14 13.13
C LEU A 382 20.84 -8.97 11.86
N ASP A 383 20.81 -10.30 11.97
CA ASP A 383 20.80 -11.19 10.81
C ASP A 383 19.38 -11.66 10.45
N GLY A 384 18.41 -11.50 11.36
CA GLY A 384 17.02 -11.94 11.17
C GLY A 384 16.84 -13.47 11.21
N ASP A 385 15.73 -13.95 10.66
CA ASP A 385 15.35 -15.37 10.64
C ASP A 385 15.85 -16.12 9.38
N GLU A 386 16.46 -15.42 8.42
CA GLU A 386 17.01 -16.03 7.20
C GLU A 386 18.55 -16.14 7.23
N ASP A 387 19.08 -17.30 6.87
CA ASP A 387 20.52 -17.66 6.86
C ASP A 387 21.39 -16.91 5.82
N ARG A 388 20.97 -15.75 5.29
CA ARG A 388 21.57 -15.21 4.06
C ARG A 388 22.57 -14.07 4.20
N LEU A 389 22.73 -13.42 5.35
CA LEU A 389 23.69 -12.30 5.49
C LEU A 389 24.15 -12.11 6.94
N TRP A 390 25.41 -12.44 7.27
CA TRP A 390 25.93 -12.39 8.65
C TRP A 390 26.66 -11.08 8.96
N ILE A 391 25.92 -9.99 9.17
CA ILE A 391 26.51 -8.74 9.68
C ILE A 391 27.06 -8.95 11.10
N SER A 392 26.39 -9.78 11.90
CA SER A 392 26.86 -10.09 13.26
C SER A 392 28.28 -10.67 13.22
N GLU A 393 28.57 -11.55 12.26
CA GLU A 393 29.90 -12.15 12.06
C GLU A 393 30.93 -11.12 11.56
N ARG A 394 30.52 -10.19 10.69
CA ARG A 394 31.39 -9.09 10.23
C ARG A 394 31.79 -8.14 11.35
N LEU A 395 30.84 -7.80 12.23
CA LEU A 395 31.11 -6.99 13.43
C LEU A 395 32.01 -7.77 14.41
N ALA A 396 31.74 -9.06 14.61
CA ALA A 396 32.59 -9.93 15.42
C ALA A 396 34.01 -10.07 14.84
N GLN A 397 34.16 -10.08 13.51
CA GLN A 397 35.46 -10.09 12.86
C GLN A 397 36.23 -8.79 13.12
N CYS A 398 35.57 -7.62 13.02
CA CYS A 398 36.23 -6.35 13.34
C CYS A 398 36.79 -6.35 14.77
N HIS A 399 36.02 -6.86 15.73
CA HIS A 399 36.48 -6.99 17.11
C HIS A 399 37.65 -7.98 17.25
N ARG A 400 37.59 -9.16 16.61
CA ARG A 400 38.68 -10.14 16.60
C ARG A 400 39.96 -9.61 15.94
N ASP A 401 39.83 -8.75 14.94
CA ASP A 401 40.95 -8.05 14.30
C ASP A 401 41.54 -6.94 15.19
N GLY A 402 40.98 -6.74 16.39
CA GLY A 402 41.38 -5.71 17.34
C GLY A 402 40.99 -4.30 16.90
N ARG A 403 40.00 -4.17 16.00
CA ARG A 403 39.49 -2.88 15.56
C ARG A 403 38.38 -2.45 16.49
N MET A 404 38.50 -1.24 17.04
CA MET A 404 37.52 -0.67 17.96
C MET A 404 36.59 0.32 17.26
N ILE A 405 35.39 0.48 17.80
CA ILE A 405 34.46 1.53 17.34
C ILE A 405 35.08 2.89 17.68
N VAL A 406 35.25 3.73 16.67
CA VAL A 406 35.80 5.10 16.82
C VAL A 406 34.74 6.18 16.62
N LYS A 407 33.61 5.84 16.01
CA LYS A 407 32.51 6.77 15.75
C LYS A 407 31.17 6.05 15.66
N THR A 408 30.14 6.66 16.24
CA THR A 408 28.74 6.28 16.04
C THR A 408 27.92 7.51 15.68
N GLU A 409 27.13 7.45 14.61
CA GLU A 409 26.30 8.57 14.16
C GLU A 409 24.86 8.12 13.97
N LEU A 410 23.92 8.86 14.57
CA LEU A 410 22.51 8.68 14.30
C LEU A 410 22.16 9.35 12.96
N VAL A 411 21.53 8.60 12.07
CA VAL A 411 21.10 9.06 10.75
C VAL A 411 19.58 8.93 10.68
N SER A 412 18.90 10.05 10.46
CA SER A 412 17.44 10.08 10.34
C SER A 412 16.98 9.14 9.23
N GLY A 413 16.04 8.26 9.56
CA GLY A 413 15.39 7.35 8.61
C GLY A 413 14.13 7.93 7.98
N ARG A 414 13.71 9.13 8.38
CA ARG A 414 12.45 9.76 7.95
C ARG A 414 12.33 9.81 6.41
N PRO A 415 11.19 9.42 5.82
CA PRO A 415 9.88 9.16 6.44
C PRO A 415 9.68 7.76 7.02
N SER A 416 10.71 6.92 7.11
CA SER A 416 10.60 5.56 7.65
C SER A 416 10.39 5.54 9.17
N ASP A 417 9.90 4.41 9.70
CA ASP A 417 9.65 4.24 11.14
C ASP A 417 10.93 4.15 11.99
N ASP A 418 12.03 3.68 11.40
CA ASP A 418 13.30 3.45 12.07
C ASP A 418 14.38 4.40 11.56
N ASP A 419 15.11 4.99 12.51
CA ASP A 419 16.36 5.67 12.23
C ASP A 419 17.49 4.66 12.07
N TRP A 420 18.62 5.12 11.54
CA TRP A 420 19.81 4.32 11.31
C TRP A 420 20.94 4.76 12.23
N ILE A 421 21.85 3.84 12.52
CA ILE A 421 23.10 4.13 13.20
C ILE A 421 24.23 3.69 12.29
N ASP A 422 25.10 4.65 11.97
CA ASP A 422 26.38 4.40 11.34
C ASP A 422 27.43 4.12 12.42
N ILE A 423 28.06 2.96 12.36
CA ILE A 423 29.14 2.53 13.26
C ILE A 423 30.42 2.45 12.43
N THR A 424 31.45 3.21 12.82
CA THR A 424 32.76 3.22 12.16
C THR A 424 33.81 2.58 13.07
N PHE A 425 34.54 1.61 12.52
CA PHE A 425 35.66 0.94 13.18
C PHE A 425 37.00 1.53 12.75
N GLY A 426 37.83 1.85 13.73
CA GLY A 426 39.17 2.37 13.52
C GLY A 426 40.17 1.33 13.01
N PRO A 427 41.46 1.70 12.93
CA PRO A 427 42.56 0.74 12.77
C PRO A 427 42.65 -0.19 13.99
N LYS A 428 43.57 -1.16 13.93
CA LYS A 428 43.87 -2.01 15.09
C LYS A 428 44.27 -1.16 16.29
N ASP A 429 43.69 -1.47 17.43
CA ASP A 429 43.97 -0.82 18.71
C ASP A 429 44.79 -1.76 19.59
N ALA A 430 45.93 -1.27 20.08
CA ALA A 430 46.84 -2.05 20.92
C ALA A 430 46.22 -2.50 22.26
N ALA A 431 45.11 -1.88 22.70
CA ALA A 431 44.39 -2.28 23.90
C ALA A 431 43.64 -3.62 23.75
N VAL A 432 43.32 -4.01 22.51
CA VAL A 432 42.52 -5.21 22.20
C VAL A 432 43.16 -6.10 21.12
N SER A 433 44.39 -5.79 20.71
CA SER A 433 45.17 -6.59 19.76
C SER A 433 46.53 -6.98 20.34
N PRO A 434 47.16 -8.05 19.84
CA PRO A 434 48.55 -8.35 20.18
C PRO A 434 49.46 -7.17 19.85
N LEU A 435 50.42 -6.88 20.74
CA LEU A 435 51.43 -5.86 20.48
C LEU A 435 52.25 -6.24 19.25
N GLU A 436 52.30 -5.34 18.25
CA GLU A 436 53.10 -5.53 17.06
C GLU A 436 54.50 -4.90 17.26
N LEU A 437 55.54 -5.58 16.76
CA LEU A 437 56.87 -4.98 16.71
C LEU A 437 56.84 -3.78 15.76
N PRO A 438 57.46 -2.64 16.11
CA PRO A 438 57.58 -1.52 15.20
C PRO A 438 58.23 -2.02 13.90
N ALA A 439 57.58 -1.78 12.76
CA ALA A 439 58.14 -2.16 11.47
C ALA A 439 59.58 -1.64 11.40
N SER A 440 60.55 -2.55 11.30
CA SER A 440 61.96 -2.17 11.19
C SER A 440 62.05 -1.19 10.02
N LYS A 441 62.40 0.08 10.29
CA LYS A 441 62.71 1.04 9.24
C LYS A 441 63.69 0.33 8.30
N LYS A 442 63.24 0.02 7.09
CA LYS A 442 64.15 -0.41 6.02
C LYS A 442 65.21 0.69 5.97
N LYS A 443 66.44 0.35 6.38
CA LYS A 443 67.58 1.19 6.08
C LYS A 443 67.61 1.29 4.56
N ASP A 444 67.42 2.49 4.03
CA ASP A 444 67.72 2.76 2.64
C ASP A 444 69.16 2.28 2.38
N PRO A 445 69.39 1.45 1.35
CA PRO A 445 70.73 1.04 1.01
C PRO A 445 71.47 2.26 0.44
N SER A 446 72.52 2.65 1.14
CA SER A 446 73.55 3.60 0.71
C SER A 446 74.28 3.15 -0.55
#